data_AF-A0A7S1MX37-F1
#
_entry.id   AF-A0A7S1MX37-F1
#
_cell.length_a   1.000
_cell.length_b   1.000
_cell.length_c   1.000
_cell.angle_alpha   90.00
_cell.angle_beta   90.00
_cell.angle_gamma   90.00
#
_symmetry.space_group_name_H-M   'P 1'
#
loop_
_entity.id
_entity.type
_entity.pdbx_description
1 polymer ?
#
loop_
_entity_poly.entity_id
_entity_poly.type
_entity_poly.pdbx_seq_one_letter_code
_entity_poly.pdbx_strand_id
1 'polypeptide(L)'
;QASHLAHSSRVHPPPNCTTPQGNAALGKKGFASASLGDQPPSNAFDGDASTSWASPAGSDDAWLDVDLGFVASVCGVSVRWEVAMAKAFTIRVAVPPKWSSGYVLEGETP
;
A
#
# COMPACT_ATOMS: atom_id res chain seq x y z
N GLN A 1 -17.87 -17.58 -8.66
CA GLN A 1 -18.19 -16.78 -9.87
C GLN A 1 -19.20 -15.72 -9.47
N ALA A 2 -18.78 -14.45 -9.46
CA ALA A 2 -19.67 -13.30 -9.41
C ALA A 2 -18.99 -12.15 -10.15
N SER A 3 -19.75 -11.58 -11.08
CA SER A 3 -19.38 -10.55 -12.04
C SER A 3 -19.36 -9.14 -11.41
N HIS A 4 -18.32 -8.38 -11.78
CA HIS A 4 -18.09 -6.94 -11.65
C HIS A 4 -19.23 -6.04 -11.13
N LEU A 5 -18.93 -5.30 -10.05
CA LEU A 5 -19.34 -3.91 -9.88
C LEU A 5 -18.09 -3.08 -9.54
N ALA A 6 -17.51 -2.48 -10.57
CA ALA A 6 -16.52 -1.43 -10.39
C ALA A 6 -17.23 -0.23 -9.74
N HIS A 7 -17.04 -0.03 -8.43
CA HIS A 7 -17.24 1.28 -7.82
C HIS A 7 -16.07 2.17 -8.26
N SER A 8 -16.11 2.61 -9.52
CA SER A 8 -15.38 3.80 -9.94
C SER A 8 -16.12 5.01 -9.38
N SER A 9 -15.92 5.30 -8.10
CA SER A 9 -15.89 6.70 -7.68
C SER A 9 -14.89 7.37 -8.62
N ARG A 10 -15.34 8.22 -9.55
CA ARG A 10 -14.41 9.04 -10.34
C ARG A 10 -13.75 10.02 -9.38
N VAL A 11 -12.79 9.54 -8.60
CA VAL A 11 -11.68 10.37 -8.17
C VAL A 11 -11.00 10.69 -9.48
N HIS A 12 -11.27 11.87 -10.02
CA HIS A 12 -10.50 12.38 -11.13
C HIS A 12 -9.04 12.25 -10.69
N PRO A 13 -8.19 11.45 -11.35
CA PRO A 13 -6.77 11.49 -11.07
C PRO A 13 -6.39 12.97 -11.14
N PRO A 14 -5.64 13.53 -10.17
CA PRO A 14 -5.18 14.89 -10.33
C PRO A 14 -4.50 15.00 -11.71
N PRO A 15 -4.66 16.13 -12.43
CA PRO A 15 -4.35 16.24 -13.86
C PRO A 15 -2.89 15.88 -14.23
N ASN A 16 -2.02 15.73 -13.24
CA ASN A 16 -0.64 15.27 -13.33
C ASN A 16 -0.45 13.74 -13.37
N CYS A 17 -1.50 12.92 -13.26
CA CYS A 17 -1.40 11.44 -13.36
C CYS A 17 -1.30 10.89 -14.79
N THR A 18 -1.11 11.78 -15.78
CA THR A 18 -0.93 11.44 -17.19
C THR A 18 0.49 11.04 -17.54
N THR A 19 1.45 11.25 -16.63
CA THR A 19 2.86 10.83 -16.80
C THR A 19 3.26 9.92 -15.64
N PRO A 20 3.81 8.71 -15.90
CA PRO A 20 4.34 7.87 -14.83
C PRO A 20 5.50 8.57 -14.12
N GLN A 21 5.28 9.00 -12.87
CA GLN A 21 6.30 9.70 -12.05
C GLN A 21 7.24 8.72 -11.30
N GLY A 22 7.10 7.41 -11.54
CA GLY A 22 7.83 6.36 -10.84
C GLY A 22 7.18 5.95 -9.52
N ASN A 23 7.81 5.01 -8.81
CA ASN A 23 7.34 4.54 -7.52
C ASN A 23 7.83 5.47 -6.40
N ALA A 24 6.94 6.32 -5.87
CA ALA A 24 7.27 7.25 -4.79
C ALA A 24 7.72 6.57 -3.49
N ALA A 25 7.35 5.31 -3.28
CA ALA A 25 7.73 4.51 -2.13
C ALA A 25 9.10 3.81 -2.30
N LEU A 26 9.69 3.80 -3.50
CA LEU A 26 10.95 3.09 -3.75
C LEU A 26 12.09 3.62 -2.85
N GLY A 27 12.74 2.72 -2.14
CA GLY A 27 13.83 3.01 -1.20
C GLY A 27 13.40 3.76 0.05
N LYS A 28 12.09 3.91 0.29
CA LYS A 28 11.58 4.61 1.48
C LYS A 28 11.56 3.69 2.70
N LYS A 29 11.59 4.32 3.87
CA LYS A 29 11.53 3.60 5.14
C LYS A 29 10.12 3.10 5.40
N GLY A 30 9.98 1.79 5.51
CA GLY A 30 8.76 1.13 5.96
C GLY A 30 8.67 1.04 7.49
N PHE A 31 7.45 1.00 7.98
CA PHE A 31 7.08 0.72 9.37
C PHE A 31 5.99 -0.34 9.38
N ALA A 32 5.94 -1.21 10.38
CA ALA A 32 4.86 -2.18 10.52
C ALA A 32 4.50 -2.40 11.98
N SER A 33 3.32 -2.98 12.22
CA SER A 33 2.91 -3.43 13.55
C SER A 33 3.86 -4.48 14.13
N ALA A 34 4.29 -5.42 13.28
CA ALA A 34 5.23 -6.48 13.58
C ALA A 34 5.85 -7.01 12.27
N SER A 35 6.88 -7.83 12.36
CA SER A 35 7.49 -8.49 11.20
C SER A 35 7.90 -9.92 11.55
N LEU A 36 7.78 -10.80 10.57
CA LEU A 36 8.19 -12.20 10.68
C LEU A 36 9.69 -12.32 10.35
N GLY A 37 10.51 -12.55 11.37
CA GLY A 37 11.94 -12.83 11.21
C GLY A 37 12.64 -11.84 10.27
N ASP A 38 13.23 -12.38 9.19
CA ASP A 38 14.02 -11.63 8.20
C ASP A 38 13.18 -10.99 7.08
N GLN A 39 11.89 -10.76 7.32
CA GLN A 39 10.97 -10.07 6.39
C GLN A 39 10.56 -8.69 6.92
N PRO A 40 11.50 -7.73 7.08
CA PRO A 40 11.21 -6.42 7.64
C PRO A 40 10.38 -5.54 6.68
N PRO A 41 9.78 -4.45 7.18
CA PRO A 41 8.92 -3.56 6.39
C PRO A 41 9.60 -2.95 5.16
N SER A 42 10.93 -2.76 5.21
CA SER A 42 11.72 -2.22 4.10
C SER A 42 11.65 -3.08 2.85
N ASN A 43 11.47 -4.39 2.97
CA ASN A 43 11.40 -5.31 1.85
C ASN A 43 10.17 -5.05 0.95
N ALA A 44 9.12 -4.40 1.46
CA ALA A 44 7.98 -4.04 0.63
C ALA A 44 8.24 -2.85 -0.31
N PHE A 45 9.35 -2.13 -0.10
CA PHE A 45 9.64 -0.84 -0.73
C PHE A 45 11.03 -0.79 -1.37
N ASP A 46 11.76 -1.90 -1.45
CA ASP A 46 13.13 -1.98 -1.98
C ASP A 46 13.20 -2.14 -3.50
N GLY A 47 12.09 -2.52 -4.15
CA GLY A 47 12.01 -2.77 -5.59
C GLY A 47 12.50 -4.15 -6.01
N ASP A 48 12.81 -5.05 -5.06
CA ASP A 48 13.20 -6.43 -5.32
C ASP A 48 11.97 -7.34 -5.25
N ALA A 49 11.67 -8.04 -6.34
CA ALA A 49 10.53 -8.96 -6.38
C ALA A 49 10.78 -10.29 -5.61
N SER A 50 12.01 -10.54 -5.17
CA SER A 50 12.39 -11.72 -4.38
C SER A 50 12.25 -11.52 -2.87
N THR A 51 12.09 -10.28 -2.42
CA THR A 51 11.87 -9.93 -1.01
C THR A 51 10.40 -9.57 -0.77
N SER A 52 9.96 -9.72 0.49
CA SER A 52 8.65 -9.27 0.95
C SER A 52 8.70 -8.95 2.44
N TRP A 53 7.79 -8.09 2.89
CA TRP A 53 7.42 -8.00 4.30
C TRP A 53 6.36 -9.06 4.60
N ALA A 54 6.40 -9.61 5.81
CA ALA A 54 5.35 -10.48 6.33
C ALA A 54 5.08 -10.18 7.81
N SER A 55 3.83 -10.26 8.23
CA SER A 55 3.46 -10.26 9.64
C SER A 55 3.65 -11.64 10.26
N PRO A 56 3.82 -11.75 11.59
CA PRO A 56 3.67 -13.03 12.28
C PRO A 56 2.31 -13.68 12.01
N ALA A 57 2.26 -15.01 12.05
CA ALA A 57 1.02 -15.76 11.84
C ALA A 57 -0.06 -15.36 12.87
N GLY A 58 -1.32 -15.28 12.44
CA GLY A 58 -2.47 -14.92 13.29
C GLY A 58 -2.58 -13.43 13.63
N SER A 59 -1.84 -12.56 12.93
CA SER A 59 -1.93 -11.10 13.10
C SER A 59 -2.97 -10.49 12.15
N ASP A 60 -4.25 -10.66 12.48
CA ASP A 60 -5.36 -10.26 11.59
C ASP A 60 -5.45 -8.73 11.37
N ASP A 61 -4.97 -7.93 12.32
CA ASP A 61 -4.91 -6.45 12.26
C ASP A 61 -3.49 -5.93 11.95
N ALA A 62 -2.68 -6.71 11.24
CA ALA A 62 -1.33 -6.27 10.87
C ALA A 62 -1.37 -5.07 9.90
N TRP A 63 -0.48 -4.11 10.12
CA TRP A 63 -0.34 -2.95 9.24
C TRP A 63 1.10 -2.76 8.78
N LEU A 64 1.22 -2.17 7.60
CA LEU A 64 2.46 -1.74 6.96
C LEU A 64 2.25 -0.29 6.48
N ASP A 65 3.17 0.60 6.82
CA ASP A 65 3.17 2.02 6.49
C ASP A 65 4.50 2.41 5.83
N VAL A 66 4.47 3.44 4.99
CA VAL A 66 5.66 4.02 4.36
C VAL A 66 5.63 5.54 4.44
N ASP A 67 6.72 6.10 4.96
CA ASP A 67 6.91 7.55 4.91
C ASP A 67 7.60 7.93 3.59
N LEU A 68 6.88 8.62 2.72
CA LEU A 68 7.41 9.11 1.45
C LEU A 68 8.47 10.20 1.66
N GLY A 69 8.45 10.90 2.79
CA GLY A 69 9.34 12.02 3.12
C GLY A 69 9.00 13.33 2.40
N PHE A 70 7.95 13.35 1.57
CA PHE A 70 7.42 14.53 0.90
C PHE A 70 5.94 14.33 0.54
N VAL A 71 5.21 15.42 0.33
CA VAL A 71 3.82 15.36 -0.16
C VAL A 71 3.84 15.11 -1.66
N ALA A 72 3.18 14.04 -2.09
CA ALA A 72 3.10 13.62 -3.49
C ALA A 72 1.64 13.39 -3.90
N SER A 73 1.33 13.62 -5.18
CA SER A 73 0.09 13.09 -5.76
C SER A 73 0.24 11.59 -5.97
N VAL A 74 -0.61 10.80 -5.32
CA VAL A 74 -0.65 9.35 -5.51
C VAL A 74 -1.66 9.02 -6.60
N CYS A 75 -1.18 8.57 -7.75
CA CYS A 75 -2.01 8.24 -8.92
C CYS A 75 -2.60 6.83 -8.88
N GLY A 76 -2.03 5.97 -8.03
CA GLY A 76 -2.47 4.60 -7.84
C GLY A 76 -1.56 3.89 -6.84
N VAL A 77 -2.01 2.75 -6.35
CA VAL A 77 -1.21 1.87 -5.48
C VAL A 77 -1.25 0.48 -6.09
N SER A 78 -0.08 -0.13 -6.23
CA SER A 78 0.07 -1.51 -6.67
C SER A 78 0.58 -2.33 -5.49
N VAL A 79 -0.14 -3.39 -5.15
CA VAL A 79 0.25 -4.34 -4.10
C VAL A 79 0.54 -5.68 -4.76
N ARG A 80 1.72 -6.23 -4.48
CA ARG A 80 2.10 -7.59 -4.90
C ARG A 80 2.01 -8.49 -3.68
N TRP A 81 1.16 -9.51 -3.78
CA TRP A 81 0.98 -10.50 -2.74
C TRP A 81 1.80 -11.76 -3.02
N GLU A 82 2.32 -12.37 -1.96
CA GLU A 82 2.83 -13.74 -1.99
C GLU A 82 1.66 -14.74 -1.83
N VAL A 83 1.92 -16.05 -1.94
CA VAL A 83 0.89 -17.10 -1.80
C VAL A 83 0.11 -16.98 -0.48
N ALA A 84 0.81 -16.64 0.60
CA ALA A 84 0.19 -16.31 1.89
C ALA A 84 -0.20 -14.82 1.89
N MET A 85 -1.47 -14.54 1.57
CA MET A 85 -1.99 -13.18 1.44
C MET A 85 -3.11 -12.89 2.45
N ALA A 86 -3.30 -11.61 2.79
CA ALA A 86 -4.46 -11.17 3.54
C ALA A 86 -5.73 -11.40 2.71
N LYS A 87 -6.87 -11.70 3.33
CA LYS A 87 -8.15 -11.86 2.59
C LYS A 87 -8.72 -10.51 2.14
N ALA A 88 -8.49 -9.48 2.94
CA ALA A 88 -8.94 -8.11 2.71
C ALA A 88 -7.88 -7.14 3.20
N PHE A 89 -7.86 -5.94 2.63
CA PHE A 89 -6.91 -4.91 3.01
C PHE A 89 -7.54 -3.51 2.84
N THR A 90 -6.98 -2.55 3.57
CA THR A 90 -7.31 -1.14 3.45
C THR A 90 -6.04 -0.35 3.19
N ILE A 91 -6.05 0.50 2.17
CA ILE A 91 -4.97 1.44 1.88
C ILE A 91 -5.44 2.81 2.35
N ARG A 92 -4.63 3.46 3.19
CA ARG A 92 -4.87 4.82 3.67
C ARG A 92 -3.74 5.72 3.21
N VAL A 93 -4.08 6.86 2.61
CA VAL A 93 -3.12 7.90 2.23
C VAL A 93 -3.37 9.11 3.11
N ALA A 94 -2.33 9.64 3.77
CA ALA A 94 -2.44 10.78 4.65
C ALA A 94 -1.46 11.89 4.24
N VAL A 95 -1.90 13.15 4.39
CA VAL A 95 -1.04 14.34 4.30
C VAL A 95 -0.85 14.91 5.71
N PRO A 96 0.34 15.41 6.07
CA PRO A 96 0.55 16.04 7.37
C PRO A 96 -0.36 17.27 7.62
N PRO A 97 -0.79 17.51 8.87
CA PRO A 97 -0.57 16.66 10.03
C PRO A 97 -1.41 15.37 9.94
N LYS A 98 -0.77 14.22 10.24
CA LYS A 98 -1.37 12.88 10.10
C LYS A 98 -2.78 12.86 10.72
N TRP A 99 -3.73 12.24 10.02
CA TRP A 99 -5.17 12.08 10.37
C TRP A 99 -6.11 13.28 10.12
N SER A 100 -5.64 14.38 9.54
CA SER A 100 -6.52 15.55 9.26
C SER A 100 -7.33 15.43 7.97
N SER A 101 -6.84 14.71 6.96
CA SER A 101 -7.56 14.36 5.73
C SER A 101 -6.81 13.24 5.02
N GLY A 102 -7.49 12.15 4.68
CA GLY A 102 -6.88 11.02 3.99
C GLY A 102 -7.86 10.34 3.06
N TYR A 103 -7.36 9.76 1.98
CA TYR A 103 -8.12 8.87 1.12
C TYR A 103 -8.01 7.44 1.64
N VAL A 104 -9.15 6.75 1.71
CA VAL A 104 -9.23 5.34 2.11
C VAL A 104 -9.71 4.55 0.89
N LEU A 105 -8.95 3.53 0.52
CA LEU A 105 -9.32 2.55 -0.50
C LEU A 105 -9.40 1.19 0.18
N GLU A 106 -10.52 0.50 0.02
CA GLU A 106 -10.70 -0.87 0.51
C GLU A 106 -10.55 -1.83 -0.67
N GLY A 107 -9.95 -2.99 -0.41
CA GLY A 107 -9.75 -4.03 -1.41
C GLY A 107 -9.86 -5.42 -0.81
N GLU A 108 -10.27 -6.36 -1.65
CA GLU A 108 -10.21 -7.80 -1.38
C GLU A 108 -9.12 -8.40 -2.27
N THR A 109 -8.42 -9.41 -1.78
CA THR A 109 -7.50 -10.17 -2.63
C THR A 109 -8.29 -11.14 -3.52
N PRO A 110 -7.80 -11.44 -4.74
CA PRO A 110 -8.44 -12.39 -5.65
C PRO A 110 -8.72 -13.78 -5.06
#